data_AF-A0A9X0DFI7-F1
#
_entry.id   AF-A0A9X0DFI7-F1
#
_cell.length_a   1.000
_cell.length_b   1.000
_cell.length_c   1.000
_cell.angle_alpha   90.00
_cell.angle_beta   90.00
_cell.angle_gamma   90.00
#
_symmetry.space_group_name_H-M   'P 1'
#
loop_
_entity.id
_entity.type
_entity.pdbx_description
1 polymer ?
#
loop_
_entity_poly.entity_id
_entity_poly.type
_entity_poly.pdbx_seq_one_letter_code
_entity_poly.pdbx_strand_id
1 'polypeptide(L)'
;MYSYRGLIDSETIPEELIYIYRNVRRLSGGVIHLYYFSAFILPVGRSVLCAFGESLNNDIRLDGRFGILNGASILYNDLLDFDAKYWELQFILQFYNVQKTKLIYIV
;
A
#
# COMPACT_ATOMS: atom_id res chain seq x y z
N MET A 1 3.92 -7.35 -3.36
CA MET A 1 3.54 -6.08 -2.72
C MET A 1 2.52 -6.34 -1.63
N TYR A 2 2.54 -5.58 -0.54
CA TYR A 2 1.58 -5.72 0.57
C TYR A 2 1.08 -4.36 1.05
N SER A 3 -0.14 -4.31 1.57
CA SER A 3 -0.78 -3.10 2.11
C SER A 3 -0.58 -1.87 1.20
N TYR A 4 -0.17 -0.73 1.75
CA TYR A 4 0.10 0.53 1.03
C TYR A 4 1.20 0.43 -0.02
N ARG A 5 2.09 -0.58 0.05
CA ARG A 5 3.12 -0.78 -0.99
C ARG A 5 2.49 -1.15 -2.34
N GLY A 6 1.27 -1.70 -2.35
CA GLY A 6 0.51 -1.89 -3.58
C GLY A 6 0.29 -0.59 -4.37
N LEU A 7 0.06 0.52 -3.67
CA LEU A 7 -0.10 1.85 -4.29
C LEU A 7 1.24 2.35 -4.82
N ILE A 8 2.28 2.30 -3.98
CA ILE A 8 3.60 2.83 -4.32
C ILE A 8 4.14 2.14 -5.55
N ASP A 9 4.16 0.81 -5.58
CA ASP A 9 4.75 0.14 -6.74
C ASP A 9 3.81 0.03 -7.96
N SER A 10 2.54 0.42 -7.85
CA SER A 10 1.70 0.75 -9.01
C SER A 10 2.08 2.12 -9.61
N GLU A 11 2.64 3.04 -8.82
CA GLU A 11 3.15 4.33 -9.30
C GLU A 11 4.59 4.25 -9.82
N THR A 12 5.39 3.28 -9.36
CA THR A 12 6.81 3.21 -9.72
C THR A 12 7.09 2.51 -11.05
N ILE A 13 6.09 1.88 -11.64
CA ILE A 13 6.21 1.15 -12.90
C ILE A 13 5.40 1.90 -13.95
N PRO A 14 6.01 2.91 -14.60
CA PRO A 14 5.34 3.61 -15.68
C PRO A 14 5.19 2.69 -16.90
N GLU A 15 4.32 3.08 -17.83
CA GLU A 15 3.94 2.25 -18.99
C GLU A 15 5.17 1.80 -19.80
N GLU A 16 6.22 2.61 -19.86
CA GLU A 16 7.44 2.32 -20.63
C GLU A 16 8.27 1.15 -20.09
N LEU A 17 8.00 0.74 -18.84
CA LEU A 17 8.61 -0.43 -18.23
C LEU A 17 7.78 -1.71 -18.44
N ILE A 18 6.52 -1.61 -18.88
CA ILE A 18 5.66 -2.77 -19.12
C ILE A 18 6.21 -3.58 -20.29
N TYR A 19 6.29 -4.91 -20.12
CA TYR A 19 6.84 -5.82 -21.11
C TYR A 19 6.17 -5.68 -22.48
N ILE A 20 4.83 -5.59 -22.53
CA ILE A 20 4.09 -5.45 -23.80
C ILE A 20 4.47 -4.15 -24.51
N TYR A 21 4.50 -3.03 -23.80
CA TYR A 21 4.89 -1.72 -24.34
C TYR A 21 6.28 -1.76 -24.98
N ARG A 22 7.23 -2.40 -24.28
CA ARG A 22 8.63 -2.53 -24.70
C ARG A 22 8.78 -3.49 -25.87
N ASN A 23 8.10 -4.63 -25.83
CA ASN A 23 8.16 -5.65 -26.87
C ASN A 23 7.66 -5.12 -28.23
N VAL A 24 6.54 -4.39 -28.24
CA VAL A 24 6.01 -3.73 -29.46
C VAL A 24 7.03 -2.76 -30.07
N ARG A 25 7.89 -2.15 -29.25
CA ARG A 25 8.94 -1.21 -29.67
C ARG A 25 10.30 -1.87 -29.87
N ARG A 26 10.38 -3.20 -29.82
CA ARG A 26 11.63 -3.98 -29.94
C ARG A 26 12.68 -3.59 -28.88
N LEU A 27 12.23 -3.16 -27.71
CA LEU A 27 13.07 -2.91 -26.54
C LEU A 27 13.18 -4.18 -25.70
N SER A 28 14.36 -4.43 -25.14
CA SER A 28 14.61 -5.62 -24.33
C SER A 28 13.99 -5.52 -22.92
N GLY A 29 13.60 -6.67 -22.36
CA GLY A 29 13.10 -6.79 -20.99
C GLY A 29 11.77 -6.09 -20.72
N GLY A 30 11.44 -5.93 -19.44
CA GLY A 30 10.22 -5.28 -18.97
C GLY A 30 9.55 -6.03 -17.83
N VAL A 31 8.62 -5.36 -17.16
CA VAL A 31 7.78 -5.94 -16.11
C VAL A 31 6.67 -6.76 -16.77
N ILE A 32 6.61 -8.05 -16.41
CA ILE A 32 5.64 -9.00 -16.97
C ILE A 32 4.46 -9.16 -16.00
N HIS A 33 4.74 -9.35 -14.72
CA HIS A 33 3.74 -9.55 -13.68
C HIS A 33 4.10 -8.77 -12.42
N LEU A 34 3.07 -8.23 -11.79
CA LEU A 34 3.14 -7.76 -10.41
C LEU A 34 2.40 -8.74 -9.51
N TYR A 35 3.05 -9.11 -8.41
CA TYR A 35 2.46 -9.97 -7.40
C TYR A 35 2.00 -9.14 -6.20
N TYR A 36 0.70 -9.14 -5.93
CA TYR A 36 0.08 -8.46 -4.81
C TYR A 36 -0.40 -9.48 -3.78
N PHE A 37 -0.18 -9.16 -2.51
CA PHE A 37 -0.61 -9.97 -1.37
C PHE A 37 -1.15 -9.03 -0.29
N SER A 38 -2.47 -9.07 -0.05
CA SER A 38 -3.15 -8.17 0.90
C SER A 38 -2.78 -6.70 0.71
N ALA A 39 -2.80 -6.24 -0.54
CA ALA A 39 -2.40 -4.90 -0.94
C ALA A 39 -3.58 -4.04 -1.39
N PHE A 40 -3.44 -2.72 -1.25
CA PHE A 40 -4.40 -1.80 -1.87
C PHE A 40 -4.10 -1.71 -3.38
N ILE A 41 -5.14 -1.93 -4.18
CA ILE A 41 -5.14 -1.75 -5.63
C ILE A 41 -6.31 -0.82 -5.94
N LEU A 42 -6.02 0.34 -6.52
CA LEU A 42 -7.01 1.38 -6.80
C LEU A 42 -6.93 1.82 -8.26
N PRO A 43 -8.05 2.30 -8.84
CA PRO A 43 -8.01 2.96 -10.14
C PRO A 43 -7.22 4.27 -10.10
N VAL A 44 -6.66 4.68 -11.24
CA VAL A 44 -6.06 6.02 -11.43
C VAL A 44 -7.03 7.12 -11.00
N GLY A 45 -6.48 8.16 -10.39
CA GLY A 45 -7.19 9.30 -9.85
C GLY A 45 -7.85 9.05 -8.48
N ARG A 46 -7.83 7.82 -7.97
CA ARG A 46 -8.35 7.49 -6.63
C ARG A 46 -7.24 7.47 -5.58
N SER A 47 -7.63 7.81 -4.36
CA SER A 47 -6.82 7.66 -3.14
C SER A 47 -7.52 6.71 -2.17
N VAL A 48 -6.80 6.18 -1.17
CA VAL A 48 -7.37 5.28 -0.16
C VAL A 48 -8.52 5.95 0.58
N LEU A 49 -8.33 7.19 1.03
CA LEU A 49 -9.34 7.94 1.76
C LEU A 49 -10.59 8.19 0.90
N CYS A 50 -10.43 8.44 -0.39
CA CYS A 50 -11.56 8.62 -1.31
C CYS A 50 -12.31 7.30 -1.58
N ALA A 51 -11.59 6.17 -1.62
CA ALA A 51 -12.17 4.86 -1.92
C ALA A 51 -12.87 4.22 -0.72
N PHE A 52 -12.28 4.35 0.48
CA PHE A 52 -12.72 3.62 1.68
C PHE A 52 -13.23 4.54 2.81
N GLY A 53 -13.02 5.85 2.71
CA GLY A 53 -13.29 6.78 3.79
C GLY A 53 -12.24 6.69 4.91
N GLU A 54 -12.51 7.40 6.00
CA GLU A 54 -11.65 7.38 7.18
C GLU A 54 -11.90 6.09 7.98
N SER A 55 -10.82 5.43 8.39
CA SER A 55 -10.92 4.23 9.24
C SER A 55 -10.97 4.64 10.71
N LEU A 56 -11.93 4.08 11.46
CA LEU A 56 -11.99 4.23 12.91
C LEU A 56 -10.76 3.63 13.63
N ASN A 57 -10.00 2.79 12.93
CA ASN A 57 -8.79 2.16 13.46
C ASN A 57 -7.53 3.02 13.23
N ASN A 58 -7.63 4.19 12.59
CA ASN A 58 -6.46 5.03 12.37
C ASN A 58 -6.07 5.78 13.66
N ASP A 59 -4.83 5.57 14.12
CA ASP A 59 -4.18 6.40 15.15
C ASP A 59 -3.50 7.61 14.47
N ILE A 60 -4.26 8.65 14.13
CA ILE A 60 -3.70 9.86 13.50
C ILE A 60 -3.10 10.76 14.58
N ARG A 61 -1.79 10.96 14.52
CA ARG A 61 -1.04 11.78 15.46
C ARG A 61 -0.96 13.23 15.00
N LEU A 62 -0.76 14.14 15.97
CA LEU A 62 -0.66 15.58 15.73
C LEU A 62 0.51 15.96 14.81
N ASP A 63 1.53 15.11 14.71
CA ASP A 63 2.69 15.30 13.82
C ASP A 63 2.41 14.89 12.36
N GLY A 64 1.17 14.54 12.03
CA GLY A 64 0.75 14.15 10.68
C GLY A 64 1.13 12.73 10.30
N ARG A 65 1.67 11.93 11.22
CA ARG A 65 1.86 10.48 11.04
C ARG A 65 0.64 9.72 11.53
N PHE A 66 0.46 8.49 11.05
CA PHE A 66 -0.58 7.59 11.51
C PHE A 66 -0.10 6.14 11.60
N GLY A 67 -0.77 5.39 12.45
CA GLY A 67 -0.67 3.94 12.53
C GLY A 67 -2.06 3.30 12.64
N ILE A 68 -2.09 2.00 12.94
CA ILE A 68 -3.33 1.27 13.24
C ILE A 68 -3.42 1.10 14.75
N LEU A 69 -4.56 1.47 15.33
CA LEU A 69 -4.92 1.19 16.72
C LEU A 69 -5.13 -0.30 16.92
N ASN A 70 -4.72 -0.84 18.07
CA ASN A 70 -4.97 -2.22 18.46
C ASN A 70 -4.51 -3.26 17.42
N GLY A 71 -3.36 -3.00 16.77
CA GLY A 71 -2.75 -3.85 15.77
C GLY A 71 -2.61 -5.32 16.18
N ALA A 72 -2.36 -5.61 17.45
CA ALA A 72 -2.31 -6.98 17.96
C ALA A 72 -3.65 -7.71 17.69
N SER A 73 -4.77 -7.05 17.98
CA SER A 73 -6.12 -7.61 17.82
C SER A 73 -6.71 -7.47 16.41
N ILE A 74 -6.17 -6.56 15.58
CA ILE A 74 -6.72 -6.28 14.25
C ILE A 74 -5.90 -6.98 13.16
N LEU A 75 -4.57 -6.85 13.20
CA LEU A 75 -3.67 -7.36 12.16
C LEU A 75 -3.02 -8.69 12.51
N TYR A 76 -2.77 -8.95 13.79
CA TYR A 76 -2.06 -10.15 14.27
C TYR A 76 -2.94 -11.05 15.13
N ASN A 77 -4.24 -11.06 14.85
CA ASN A 77 -5.25 -11.73 15.67
C ASN A 77 -5.18 -13.27 15.63
N ASP A 78 -4.41 -13.81 14.71
CA ASP A 78 -4.13 -15.24 14.53
C ASP A 78 -2.86 -15.69 15.25
N LEU A 79 -2.09 -14.76 15.80
CA LEU A 79 -0.89 -15.06 16.59
C LEU A 79 -1.24 -15.27 18.07
N LEU A 80 -0.31 -15.90 18.80
CA LEU A 80 -0.36 -15.92 20.26
C LEU A 80 -0.24 -14.50 20.83
N ASP A 81 -0.91 -14.23 21.95
CA ASP A 81 -0.96 -12.89 22.56
C ASP A 81 0.41 -12.22 22.72
N PHE A 82 1.44 -12.98 23.11
CA PHE A 82 2.79 -12.46 23.28
C PHE A 82 3.38 -12.00 21.94
N ASP A 83 3.25 -12.80 20.88
CA ASP A 83 3.75 -12.48 19.55
C ASP A 83 2.96 -11.33 18.92
N ALA A 84 1.63 -11.34 19.04
CA ALA A 84 0.78 -10.27 18.54
C ALA A 84 1.15 -8.90 19.13
N LYS A 85 1.36 -8.84 20.46
CA LYS A 85 1.83 -7.63 21.16
C LYS A 85 3.24 -7.24 20.76
N TYR A 86 4.14 -8.22 20.61
CA TYR A 86 5.49 -7.95 20.13
C TYR A 86 5.48 -7.26 18.76
N TRP A 87 4.69 -7.76 17.81
CA TRP A 87 4.61 -7.19 16.47
C TRP A 87 3.89 -5.85 16.41
N GLU A 88 2.89 -5.61 17.25
CA GLU A 88 2.27 -4.29 17.40
C GLU A 88 3.29 -3.23 17.84
N LEU A 89 4.19 -3.57 18.75
CA LEU A 89 5.27 -2.67 19.19
C LEU A 89 6.28 -2.35 18.07
N GLN A 90 6.36 -3.18 17.02
CA GLN A 90 7.22 -2.93 15.87
C GLN A 90 6.59 -1.98 14.84
N PHE A 91 5.37 -1.48 15.06
CA PHE A 91 4.73 -0.56 14.12
C PHE A 91 5.53 0.73 13.92
N ILE A 92 5.83 0.98 12.67
CA ILE A 92 6.40 2.24 12.21
C ILE A 92 5.26 3.09 11.67
N LEU A 93 5.08 4.27 12.25
CA LEU A 93 4.07 5.21 11.79
C LEU A 93 4.41 5.73 10.40
N GLN A 94 3.39 5.83 9.55
CA GLN A 94 3.51 6.34 8.19
C GLN A 94 2.96 7.76 8.10
N PHE A 95 3.31 8.52 7.07
CA PHE A 95 2.69 9.82 6.84
C PHE A 95 1.22 9.64 6.44
N TYR A 96 0.31 10.33 7.13
CA TYR A 96 -1.13 10.26 6.86
C TYR A 96 -1.49 10.69 5.44
N ASN A 97 -0.66 11.55 4.83
CA ASN A 97 -0.82 11.96 3.43
C ASN A 97 -0.85 10.80 2.43
N VAL A 98 -0.26 9.63 2.75
CA VAL A 98 -0.36 8.45 1.87
C VAL A 98 -1.80 8.05 1.58
N GLN A 99 -2.73 8.30 2.51
CA GLN A 99 -4.15 8.01 2.32
C GLN A 99 -4.84 8.97 1.35
N LYS A 100 -4.28 10.18 1.18
CA LYS A 100 -4.83 11.26 0.35
C LYS A 100 -4.23 11.29 -1.05
N THR A 101 -3.06 10.68 -1.24
CA THR A 101 -2.37 10.62 -2.53
C THR A 101 -3.23 9.88 -3.55
N LYS A 102 -3.47 10.53 -4.69
CA LYS A 102 -4.17 9.94 -5.83
C LYS A 102 -3.16 9.20 -6.71
N LEU A 103 -3.56 8.05 -7.22
CA LEU A 103 -2.76 7.33 -8.21
C LEU A 103 -2.75 8.09 -9.55
N ILE A 104 -1.59 8.16 -10.18
CA ILE A 104 -1.30 8.82 -11.46
C ILE A 104 -1.10 7.78 -12.55
N TYR A 105 -0.48 6.63 -12.22
CA TYR A 105 -0.20 5.55 -13.15
C TYR A 105 -1.05 4.31 -12.85
N ILE A 106 -1.42 3.58 -13.90
CA ILE A 106 -1.95 2.22 -13.81
C ILE A 106 -0.78 1.29 -14.09
N VAL A 107 -0.69 0.23 -13.29
CA VAL A 107 -0.16 -1.06 -13.78
C VAL A 107 -1.31 -2.04 -13.84
#